data_AF-A0A7C8JHU4-F1
#
_entry.id   AF-A0A7C8JHU4-F1
#
_cell.length_a   1.000
_cell.length_b   1.000
_cell.length_c   1.000
_cell.angle_alpha   90.00
_cell.angle_beta   90.00
_cell.angle_gamma   90.00
#
_symmetry.space_group_name_H-M   'P 1'
#
loop_
_entity.id
_entity.type
_entity.pdbx_description
1 polymer ?
#
loop_
_entity_poly.entity_id
_entity_poly.type
_entity_poly.pdbx_seq_one_letter_code
_entity_poly.pdbx_strand_id
1 'polypeptide(L)'
;MSTLSLIWRQGISKVTRSSFLRQSATTFISRSYSSLSIKHEQNRNQSTVAAITTSPDLIPFPNTHTPMTPYGSPLPPMPNQEPSLPISLHNLSSSLHAPDVRNGLDYSLIGMTGGEIIVEMFLRQNVKHVFSFPGGAALPVIDALYDRTEIDVILPRHEQCAGHIAEGYSRASGKPGVVVVTSGPGATNMITPLQDALSDGIPLVVISGQAPTTVVGTDSFQEADVVGISKPCTKWNYMVKNVAEIPRRINEAFEIAVSGRPGPVLIDIPKDITASVLRQPVNTNTMIPNLKKMALQSAARTSRPANISSPRNAASHSQQLMAAIQRSADLINIAKRPIIYAGNGVLSKPEGSTLLRELAEKAQIPVTTSLHGLGCFDEHDEKSLHMLGMHGAAYANLAIQEADCIIALGARFDDRVTGNVASMWIVQYNPHTDSS
;
A
#
# COMPACT_ATOMS: atom_id res chain seq x y z
N MET A 1 41.44 -23.05 -50.42
CA MET A 1 40.20 -23.34 -51.19
C MET A 1 39.05 -22.64 -50.48
N SER A 2 38.22 -21.90 -51.23
CA SER A 2 36.87 -21.36 -50.91
C SER A 2 36.52 -20.75 -49.53
N THR A 3 35.82 -19.63 -49.39
CA THR A 3 35.56 -18.47 -50.27
C THR A 3 35.20 -17.27 -49.36
N LEU A 4 36.07 -16.26 -49.33
CA LEU A 4 35.78 -14.83 -49.55
C LEU A 4 34.35 -14.25 -49.33
N SER A 5 34.26 -13.23 -48.46
CA SER A 5 33.39 -12.05 -48.65
C SER A 5 33.86 -10.89 -47.76
N LEU A 6 34.44 -9.84 -48.35
CA LEU A 6 34.91 -8.63 -47.65
C LEU A 6 34.69 -7.39 -48.55
N ILE A 7 34.50 -6.23 -47.91
CA ILE A 7 34.60 -4.85 -48.44
C ILE A 7 33.31 -4.20 -48.99
N TRP A 8 33.26 -2.89 -48.74
CA TRP A 8 32.15 -1.96 -48.68
C TRP A 8 32.50 -0.72 -49.55
N ARG A 9 31.50 -0.12 -50.24
CA ARG A 9 31.55 1.19 -50.96
C ARG A 9 32.48 1.30 -52.20
N GLN A 10 32.17 1.99 -53.31
CA GLN A 10 31.53 3.31 -53.55
C GLN A 10 30.98 3.46 -55.00
N GLY A 11 30.21 4.54 -55.27
CA GLY A 11 30.00 5.18 -56.61
C GLY A 11 28.84 4.62 -57.45
N ILE A 12 27.64 5.22 -57.60
CA ILE A 12 27.17 6.56 -58.04
C ILE A 12 27.03 6.71 -59.59
N SER A 13 25.83 7.17 -60.01
CA SER A 13 25.45 7.74 -61.34
C SER A 13 25.23 6.73 -62.49
N LYS A 14 24.12 6.75 -63.29
CA LYS A 14 23.12 7.82 -63.58
C LYS A 14 21.85 7.28 -64.31
N VAL A 15 20.74 8.07 -64.29
CA VAL A 15 19.70 8.24 -65.37
C VAL A 15 18.67 7.10 -65.61
N THR A 16 17.32 7.28 -65.73
CA THR A 16 16.35 8.38 -65.42
C THR A 16 14.87 7.91 -65.35
N ARG A 17 14.11 8.51 -64.41
CA ARG A 17 12.69 9.01 -64.44
C ARG A 17 11.57 8.39 -65.32
N SER A 18 10.45 8.09 -64.65
CA SER A 18 9.14 8.79 -64.73
C SER A 18 8.38 8.52 -63.40
N SER A 19 7.99 9.51 -62.56
CA SER A 19 6.84 10.44 -62.59
C SER A 19 5.48 9.73 -62.63
N PHE A 20 4.46 9.95 -61.78
CA PHE A 20 4.14 10.98 -60.76
C PHE A 20 3.33 10.29 -59.60
N LEU A 21 2.79 10.91 -58.53
CA LEU A 21 2.63 12.30 -58.05
C LEU A 21 2.55 12.30 -56.49
N ARG A 22 2.66 13.47 -55.83
CA ARG A 22 2.14 13.76 -54.47
C ARG A 22 1.49 15.15 -54.50
N GLN A 23 0.34 15.34 -53.87
CA GLN A 23 -0.21 16.69 -53.63
C GLN A 23 -0.70 16.83 -52.18
N SER A 24 -0.33 17.96 -51.58
CA SER A 24 -0.96 18.51 -50.38
C SER A 24 -1.77 19.74 -50.80
N ALA A 25 -2.98 19.92 -50.26
CA ALA A 25 -3.66 21.22 -50.28
C ALA A 25 -4.64 21.34 -49.11
N THR A 26 -4.45 22.38 -48.32
CA THR A 26 -5.40 22.86 -47.30
C THR A 26 -6.56 23.59 -48.00
N THR A 27 -7.82 23.42 -47.56
CA THR A 27 -8.82 24.50 -47.32
C THR A 27 -10.23 23.93 -47.03
N PHE A 28 -10.86 24.47 -45.98
CA PHE A 28 -12.27 24.51 -45.58
C PHE A 28 -13.36 23.96 -46.54
N ILE A 29 -14.35 23.26 -45.95
CA ILE A 29 -15.73 23.81 -45.75
C ILE A 29 -16.45 23.03 -44.62
N SER A 30 -17.34 23.71 -43.90
CA SER A 30 -18.09 23.21 -42.75
C SER A 30 -19.44 22.57 -43.12
N ARG A 31 -19.91 21.65 -42.26
CA ARG A 31 -21.33 21.32 -41.96
C ARG A 31 -21.36 20.21 -40.89
N SER A 32 -22.30 20.12 -39.95
CA SER A 32 -23.12 21.12 -39.26
C SER A 32 -23.71 20.43 -38.03
N TYR A 33 -23.45 20.94 -36.81
CA TYR A 33 -24.27 20.58 -35.64
C TYR A 33 -25.42 21.57 -35.53
N SER A 34 -26.64 21.13 -35.85
CA SER A 34 -27.90 21.82 -35.55
C SER A 34 -28.31 21.46 -34.12
N SER A 35 -28.11 22.33 -33.13
CA SER A 35 -28.92 23.52 -32.81
C SER A 35 -30.20 23.18 -32.03
N LEU A 36 -30.14 23.36 -30.71
CA LEU A 36 -31.28 23.72 -29.87
C LEU A 36 -30.78 24.79 -28.90
N SER A 37 -31.30 26.00 -29.09
CA SER A 37 -30.92 27.19 -28.32
C SER A 37 -32.20 27.85 -27.83
N ILE A 38 -32.32 28.03 -26.51
CA ILE A 38 -33.32 28.90 -25.90
C ILE A 38 -32.56 29.98 -25.15
N LYS A 39 -32.94 31.24 -25.40
CA LYS A 39 -32.29 32.43 -24.83
C LYS A 39 -32.97 32.83 -23.52
N HIS A 40 -32.17 33.29 -22.56
CA HIS A 40 -32.24 34.59 -21.85
C HIS A 40 -31.20 34.55 -20.72
N GLU A 41 -30.70 35.66 -20.16
CA GLU A 41 -30.32 36.96 -20.73
C GLU A 41 -29.39 37.66 -19.70
N GLN A 42 -28.42 38.44 -20.19
CA GLN A 42 -27.67 39.50 -19.48
C GLN A 42 -27.43 39.39 -17.96
N ASN A 43 -26.15 39.29 -17.57
CA ASN A 43 -25.54 40.49 -16.99
C ASN A 43 -24.03 40.58 -17.27
N ARG A 44 -23.54 41.78 -17.57
CA ARG A 44 -22.12 42.06 -17.81
C ARG A 44 -21.46 42.51 -16.52
N ASN A 45 -20.20 42.12 -16.31
CA ASN A 45 -19.18 43.08 -15.91
C ASN A 45 -17.83 42.67 -16.50
N GLN A 46 -17.12 43.66 -17.05
CA GLN A 46 -15.87 43.48 -17.79
C GLN A 46 -14.68 43.77 -16.89
N SER A 47 -13.64 42.93 -16.96
CA SER A 47 -12.26 43.32 -16.64
C SER A 47 -11.34 42.68 -17.68
N THR A 48 -10.51 43.50 -18.30
CA THR A 48 -9.85 43.21 -19.57
C THR A 48 -8.55 42.42 -19.39
N VAL A 49 -8.35 41.37 -20.19
CA VAL A 49 -7.03 40.74 -20.35
C VAL A 49 -6.28 41.48 -21.46
N ALA A 50 -5.07 41.95 -21.15
CA ALA A 50 -4.13 42.48 -22.15
C ALA A 50 -2.78 41.78 -21.98
N ALA A 51 -2.36 41.04 -23.01
CA ALA A 51 -1.03 40.45 -23.06
C ALA A 51 -0.06 41.44 -23.73
N ILE A 52 1.10 41.69 -23.10
CA ILE A 52 2.24 42.35 -23.74
C ILE A 52 3.48 41.51 -23.46
N THR A 53 4.13 41.08 -24.53
CA THR A 53 5.43 40.41 -24.55
C THR A 53 6.56 41.43 -24.58
N THR A 54 7.53 41.35 -23.66
CA THR A 54 8.99 41.49 -23.91
C THR A 54 9.77 41.42 -22.60
N SER A 55 10.93 40.77 -22.64
CA SER A 55 12.03 40.82 -21.67
C SER A 55 13.35 40.81 -22.47
N PRO A 56 14.53 41.09 -21.88
CA PRO A 56 14.81 41.58 -20.52
C PRO A 56 15.65 42.87 -20.49
N ASP A 57 15.72 43.54 -19.34
CA ASP A 57 16.89 44.37 -19.00
C ASP A 57 17.14 44.38 -17.48
N LEU A 58 18.42 44.39 -17.10
CA LEU A 58 18.90 44.27 -15.72
C LEU A 58 18.95 45.63 -15.02
N ILE A 59 18.38 45.73 -13.81
CA ILE A 59 18.45 46.93 -12.96
C ILE A 59 19.29 46.61 -11.70
N PRO A 60 20.32 47.40 -11.36
CA PRO A 60 21.17 47.15 -10.19
C PRO A 60 20.54 47.61 -8.87
N PHE A 61 20.85 46.90 -7.78
CA PHE A 61 20.47 47.30 -6.42
C PHE A 61 21.34 48.45 -5.88
N PRO A 62 20.77 49.43 -5.16
CA PRO A 62 21.55 50.47 -4.47
C PRO A 62 22.04 50.00 -3.10
N ASN A 63 23.35 50.10 -2.87
CA ASN A 63 23.94 49.96 -1.53
C ASN A 63 23.61 51.18 -0.66
N THR A 64 23.04 50.95 0.53
CA THR A 64 23.02 51.96 1.61
C THR A 64 23.50 51.35 2.92
N HIS A 65 24.73 51.70 3.32
CA HIS A 65 25.23 51.42 4.66
C HIS A 65 24.63 52.41 5.66
N THR A 66 24.03 51.90 6.74
CA THR A 66 23.70 52.68 7.95
C THR A 66 24.63 52.23 9.10
N PRO A 67 25.33 53.15 9.79
CA PRO A 67 26.19 52.78 10.90
C PRO A 67 25.38 52.56 12.18
N MET A 68 25.62 51.46 12.90
CA MET A 68 25.06 51.23 14.23
C MET A 68 25.91 51.87 15.33
N THR A 69 25.27 52.56 16.26
CA THR A 69 25.88 53.01 17.52
C THR A 69 25.79 51.92 18.60
N PRO A 70 26.84 51.71 19.42
CA PRO A 70 26.80 50.73 20.50
C PRO A 70 26.24 51.36 21.80
N TYR A 71 25.45 50.59 22.56
CA TYR A 71 25.59 50.39 24.02
C TYR A 71 24.46 49.51 24.57
N GLY A 72 24.81 48.55 25.44
CA GLY A 72 23.87 47.65 26.11
C GLY A 72 24.62 46.54 26.83
N SER A 73 24.96 46.76 28.10
CA SER A 73 25.80 45.86 28.91
C SER A 73 25.11 44.51 29.19
N PRO A 74 25.86 43.39 29.29
CA PRO A 74 25.27 42.10 29.63
C PRO A 74 24.78 42.05 31.09
N LEU A 75 23.62 41.41 31.30
CA LEU A 75 23.08 41.12 32.62
C LEU A 75 23.93 40.04 33.34
N PRO A 76 24.03 40.07 34.67
CA PRO A 76 24.76 39.06 35.43
C PRO A 76 24.05 37.69 35.38
N PRO A 77 24.78 36.57 35.44
CA PRO A 77 24.19 35.24 35.45
C PRO A 77 23.42 34.98 36.75
N MET A 78 22.21 34.40 36.61
CA MET A 78 21.39 33.96 37.74
C MET A 78 22.04 32.74 38.43
N PRO A 79 21.92 32.57 39.76
CA PRO A 79 22.47 31.41 40.46
C PRO A 79 21.73 30.12 40.06
N ASN A 80 22.48 29.03 39.86
CA ASN A 80 21.90 27.69 39.76
C ASN A 80 21.24 27.31 41.09
N GLN A 81 19.92 27.20 41.11
CA GLN A 81 19.16 26.46 42.11
C GLN A 81 18.27 25.45 41.39
N GLU A 82 18.62 24.17 41.49
CA GLU A 82 17.75 23.08 41.06
C GLU A 82 16.52 23.02 41.98
N PRO A 83 15.29 23.00 41.44
CA PRO A 83 14.12 22.65 42.23
C PRO A 83 14.13 21.13 42.46
N SER A 84 14.45 20.71 43.68
CA SER A 84 14.44 19.30 44.08
C SER A 84 13.00 18.75 44.11
N LEU A 85 12.63 17.97 43.10
CA LEU A 85 11.39 17.20 43.05
C LEU A 85 11.58 15.81 43.70
N PRO A 86 10.91 15.48 44.82
CA PRO A 86 11.04 14.17 45.45
C PRO A 86 9.93 13.20 45.00
N ILE A 87 10.02 12.67 43.77
CA ILE A 87 9.47 11.34 43.43
C ILE A 87 10.46 10.68 42.45
N SER A 88 10.97 9.50 42.80
CA SER A 88 11.81 8.68 41.91
C SER A 88 10.96 8.05 40.82
N LEU A 89 11.02 8.59 39.60
CA LEU A 89 10.43 8.00 38.39
C LEU A 89 11.29 6.90 37.76
N HIS A 90 12.49 6.62 38.29
CA HIS A 90 13.25 5.43 37.92
C HIS A 90 12.68 4.19 38.62
N ASN A 91 11.72 3.51 37.96
CA ASN A 91 11.51 2.05 37.98
C ASN A 91 10.36 1.58 37.05
N LEU A 92 10.27 2.13 35.84
CA LEU A 92 9.56 1.44 34.75
C LEU A 92 10.55 0.45 34.10
N SER A 93 10.43 -0.82 34.46
CA SER A 93 11.33 -1.86 33.94
C SER A 93 11.13 -2.08 32.44
N SER A 94 12.23 -2.09 31.70
CA SER A 94 12.33 -2.34 30.26
C SER A 94 12.06 -3.81 29.90
N SER A 95 10.84 -4.25 30.18
CA SER A 95 10.35 -5.61 29.94
C SER A 95 8.96 -5.53 29.33
N LEU A 96 8.76 -6.24 28.20
CA LEU A 96 7.44 -6.48 27.60
C LEU A 96 6.40 -6.81 28.69
N HIS A 97 5.32 -6.03 28.77
CA HIS A 97 4.27 -6.27 29.75
C HIS A 97 3.44 -7.47 29.29
N ALA A 98 3.81 -8.66 29.77
CA ALA A 98 3.11 -9.90 29.46
C ALA A 98 1.59 -9.74 29.74
N PRO A 99 0.70 -10.14 28.81
CA PRO A 99 -0.74 -9.94 28.97
C PRO A 99 -1.30 -10.63 30.22
N ASP A 100 -1.99 -9.88 31.08
CA ASP A 100 -2.71 -10.40 32.24
C ASP A 100 -4.18 -10.63 31.88
N VAL A 101 -4.44 -11.71 31.16
CA VAL A 101 -5.77 -12.01 30.62
C VAL A 101 -6.55 -12.92 31.57
N ARG A 102 -7.64 -12.39 32.15
CA ARG A 102 -8.55 -13.09 33.06
C ARG A 102 -9.97 -13.01 32.51
N ASN A 103 -10.65 -14.15 32.37
CA ASN A 103 -12.01 -14.25 31.80
C ASN A 103 -12.18 -13.57 30.42
N GLY A 104 -11.11 -13.50 29.61
CA GLY A 104 -11.13 -12.86 28.28
C GLY A 104 -10.95 -11.33 28.30
N LEU A 105 -10.66 -10.74 29.45
CA LEU A 105 -10.30 -9.33 29.61
C LEU A 105 -8.83 -9.20 30.03
N ASP A 106 -8.11 -8.27 29.42
CA ASP A 106 -6.72 -7.96 29.73
C ASP A 106 -6.64 -6.82 30.76
N TYR A 107 -5.95 -7.08 31.87
CA TYR A 107 -5.74 -6.17 32.99
C TYR A 107 -4.39 -5.44 32.89
N SER A 108 -3.46 -5.91 32.07
CA SER A 108 -2.07 -5.38 31.99
C SER A 108 -1.98 -3.96 31.44
N LEU A 109 -3.03 -3.48 30.77
CA LEU A 109 -3.10 -2.15 30.16
C LEU A 109 -3.75 -1.08 31.06
N ILE A 110 -4.26 -1.46 32.25
CA ILE A 110 -4.92 -0.53 33.16
C ILE A 110 -3.88 0.44 33.74
N GLY A 111 -4.20 1.74 33.72
CA GLY A 111 -3.32 2.81 34.19
C GLY A 111 -2.45 3.45 33.11
N MET A 112 -2.31 2.81 31.94
CA MET A 112 -1.63 3.37 30.79
C MET A 112 -2.50 4.42 30.07
N THR A 113 -1.85 5.43 29.51
CA THR A 113 -2.43 6.34 28.50
C THR A 113 -2.68 5.63 27.18
N GLY A 114 -3.55 6.18 26.32
CA GLY A 114 -3.75 5.66 24.97
C GLY A 114 -2.47 5.64 24.12
N GLY A 115 -1.56 6.59 24.31
CA GLY A 115 -0.22 6.60 23.70
C GLY A 115 0.63 5.40 24.10
N GLU A 116 0.77 5.15 25.40
CA GLU A 116 1.49 3.98 25.94
C GLU A 116 0.86 2.66 25.48
N ILE A 117 -0.48 2.59 25.40
CA ILE A 117 -1.19 1.42 24.90
C ILE A 117 -0.87 1.16 23.42
N ILE A 118 -0.80 2.19 22.56
CA ILE A 118 -0.43 2.02 21.14
C ILE A 118 0.96 1.38 21.03
N VAL A 119 1.89 1.88 21.83
CA VAL A 119 3.29 1.42 21.87
C VAL A 119 3.41 -0.01 22.42
N GLU A 120 2.75 -0.33 23.53
CA GLU A 120 2.70 -1.71 24.06
C GLU A 120 2.08 -2.69 23.05
N MET A 121 1.05 -2.25 22.30
CA MET A 121 0.47 -3.06 21.24
C MET A 121 1.40 -3.24 20.03
N PHE A 122 2.24 -2.25 19.68
CA PHE A 122 3.32 -2.42 18.70
C PHE A 122 4.34 -3.46 19.15
N LEU A 123 4.75 -3.45 20.43
CA LEU A 123 5.66 -4.46 20.99
C LEU A 123 5.03 -5.87 20.91
N ARG A 124 3.75 -6.01 21.26
CA ARG A 124 2.99 -7.28 21.14
C ARG A 124 2.84 -7.77 19.70
N GLN A 125 2.79 -6.85 18.73
CA GLN A 125 2.79 -7.16 17.30
C GLN A 125 4.21 -7.40 16.73
N ASN A 126 5.24 -7.43 17.59
CA ASN A 126 6.66 -7.61 17.22
C ASN A 126 7.19 -6.53 16.24
N VAL A 127 6.61 -5.32 16.32
CA VAL A 127 7.11 -4.15 15.60
C VAL A 127 8.49 -3.79 16.14
N LYS A 128 9.41 -3.48 15.23
CA LYS A 128 10.79 -3.05 15.56
C LYS A 128 11.20 -1.72 14.94
N HIS A 129 10.45 -1.25 13.95
CA HIS A 129 10.73 0.00 13.25
C HIS A 129 9.41 0.75 13.11
N VAL A 130 9.39 2.02 13.49
CA VAL A 130 8.24 2.93 13.30
C VAL A 130 8.73 4.15 12.52
N PHE A 131 8.11 4.39 11.37
CA PHE A 131 8.43 5.52 10.51
C PHE A 131 7.52 6.69 10.91
N SER A 132 8.08 7.75 11.47
CA SER A 132 7.31 8.73 12.25
C SER A 132 7.63 10.17 11.90
N PHE A 133 6.61 11.02 11.77
CA PHE A 133 6.77 12.47 11.73
C PHE A 133 5.90 13.12 12.82
N PRO A 134 6.50 13.89 13.76
CA PRO A 134 5.79 14.36 14.94
C PRO A 134 4.86 15.55 14.63
N GLY A 135 3.80 15.68 15.42
CA GLY A 135 2.94 16.86 15.39
C GLY A 135 1.87 16.86 16.47
N GLY A 136 1.22 18.02 16.65
CA GLY A 136 0.46 18.37 17.85
C GLY A 136 -0.66 17.42 18.27
N ALA A 137 -1.26 16.69 17.31
CA ALA A 137 -2.32 15.71 17.54
C ALA A 137 -1.80 14.32 17.89
N ALA A 138 -0.62 13.94 17.38
CA ALA A 138 0.03 12.65 17.65
C ALA A 138 0.98 12.66 18.86
N LEU A 139 1.24 13.84 19.46
CA LEU A 139 2.22 14.01 20.56
C LEU A 139 2.16 12.93 21.66
N PRO A 140 1.00 12.51 22.22
CA PRO A 140 0.98 11.48 23.27
C PRO A 140 1.54 10.11 22.82
N VAL A 141 1.49 9.81 21.51
CA VAL A 141 2.09 8.59 20.94
C VAL A 141 3.60 8.76 20.72
N ILE A 142 4.03 9.96 20.30
CA ILE A 142 5.45 10.30 20.11
C ILE A 142 6.19 10.30 21.47
N ASP A 143 5.55 10.86 22.49
CA ASP A 143 6.04 10.89 23.88
C ASP A 143 6.22 9.47 24.43
N ALA A 144 5.20 8.61 24.25
CA ALA A 144 5.26 7.19 24.64
C ALA A 144 6.33 6.37 23.88
N LEU A 145 6.77 6.82 22.70
CA LEU A 145 7.86 6.21 21.93
C LEU A 145 9.26 6.68 22.37
N TYR A 146 9.37 7.84 23.05
CA TYR A 146 10.65 8.52 23.29
C TYR A 146 11.65 7.67 24.09
N ASP A 147 11.19 7.03 25.17
CA ASP A 147 12.03 6.19 26.05
C ASP A 147 11.96 4.68 25.72
N ARG A 148 11.54 4.29 24.51
CA ARG A 148 11.39 2.87 24.11
C ARG A 148 12.54 2.41 23.23
N THR A 149 13.51 1.73 23.83
CA THR A 149 14.70 1.22 23.13
C THR A 149 14.42 -0.04 22.30
N GLU A 150 13.24 -0.66 22.44
CA GLU A 150 12.85 -1.87 21.71
C GLU A 150 12.24 -1.59 20.32
N ILE A 151 12.00 -0.32 19.97
CA ILE A 151 11.46 0.17 18.70
C ILE A 151 12.35 1.29 18.16
N ASP A 152 12.98 1.07 17.01
CA ASP A 152 13.69 2.12 16.30
C ASP A 152 12.68 3.10 15.66
N VAL A 153 12.78 4.39 16.00
CA VAL A 153 11.93 5.45 15.42
C VAL A 153 12.72 6.17 14.32
N ILE A 154 12.25 6.03 13.08
CA ILE A 154 12.87 6.63 11.89
C ILE A 154 12.14 7.92 11.54
N LEU A 155 12.82 9.06 11.64
CA LEU A 155 12.31 10.38 11.32
C LEU A 155 12.72 10.81 9.89
N PRO A 156 11.81 10.81 8.89
CA PRO A 156 12.08 11.31 7.56
C PRO A 156 12.02 12.85 7.52
N ARG A 157 11.92 13.43 6.32
CA ARG A 157 11.70 14.88 6.11
C ARG A 157 10.30 15.23 5.60
N HIS A 158 9.48 14.21 5.32
CA HIS A 158 8.10 14.35 4.86
C HIS A 158 7.35 13.03 5.16
N GLU A 159 6.05 13.08 5.46
CA GLU A 159 5.25 11.90 5.78
C GLU A 159 5.11 10.96 4.60
N GLN A 160 5.04 11.48 3.36
CA GLN A 160 5.10 10.65 2.15
C GLN A 160 6.35 9.74 2.15
N CYS A 161 7.49 10.25 2.60
CA CYS A 161 8.70 9.44 2.73
C CYS A 161 8.57 8.41 3.88
N ALA A 162 7.86 8.73 4.98
CA ALA A 162 7.57 7.74 6.02
C ALA A 162 6.82 6.53 5.45
N GLY A 163 5.78 6.79 4.63
CA GLY A 163 5.04 5.76 3.91
C GLY A 163 5.92 4.93 2.98
N HIS A 164 6.60 5.56 2.02
CA HIS A 164 7.40 4.81 1.04
C HIS A 164 8.61 4.06 1.66
N ILE A 165 9.21 4.57 2.75
CA ILE A 165 10.21 3.81 3.52
C ILE A 165 9.56 2.60 4.21
N ALA A 166 8.37 2.76 4.78
CA ALA A 166 7.63 1.65 5.40
C ALA A 166 7.21 0.57 4.39
N GLU A 167 6.88 0.96 3.16
CA GLU A 167 6.60 0.05 2.05
C GLU A 167 7.85 -0.73 1.62
N GLY A 168 8.99 -0.04 1.47
CA GLY A 168 10.27 -0.67 1.20
C GLY A 168 10.70 -1.64 2.31
N TYR A 169 10.57 -1.23 3.57
CA TYR A 169 10.77 -2.08 4.75
C TYR A 169 9.88 -3.31 4.70
N SER A 170 8.59 -3.13 4.37
CA SER A 170 7.63 -4.23 4.35
C SER A 170 7.98 -5.27 3.28
N ARG A 171 8.29 -4.81 2.06
CA ARG A 171 8.70 -5.67 0.94
C ARG A 171 10.01 -6.42 1.23
N ALA A 172 10.97 -5.77 1.90
CA ALA A 172 12.26 -6.37 2.22
C ALA A 172 12.24 -7.34 3.42
N SER A 173 11.36 -7.10 4.40
CA SER A 173 11.32 -7.87 5.66
C SER A 173 10.18 -8.90 5.74
N GLY A 174 9.18 -8.81 4.87
CA GLY A 174 7.95 -9.60 4.95
C GLY A 174 7.03 -9.23 6.12
N LYS A 175 7.32 -8.15 6.85
CA LYS A 175 6.54 -7.64 8.00
C LYS A 175 5.69 -6.43 7.60
N PRO A 176 4.62 -6.09 8.33
CA PRO A 176 3.90 -4.84 8.12
C PRO A 176 4.81 -3.62 8.34
N GLY A 177 4.77 -2.65 7.44
CA GLY A 177 5.32 -1.32 7.68
C GLY A 177 4.43 -0.56 8.67
N VAL A 178 5.00 0.12 9.66
CA VAL A 178 4.23 0.87 10.67
C VAL A 178 4.59 2.34 10.61
N VAL A 179 3.59 3.20 10.42
CA VAL A 179 3.75 4.64 10.25
C VAL A 179 2.95 5.40 11.30
N VAL A 180 3.53 6.44 11.90
CA VAL A 180 2.85 7.34 12.85
C VAL A 180 2.97 8.78 12.37
N VAL A 181 1.84 9.46 12.17
CA VAL A 181 1.79 10.85 11.69
C VAL A 181 0.77 11.68 12.46
N THR A 182 0.90 13.01 12.40
CA THR A 182 -0.08 13.95 12.97
C THR A 182 -1.34 14.07 12.09
N SER A 183 -2.34 14.78 12.62
CA SER A 183 -3.60 15.10 11.92
C SER A 183 -3.40 16.01 10.70
N GLY A 184 -4.48 16.22 9.95
CA GLY A 184 -4.53 17.20 8.86
C GLY A 184 -3.42 16.96 7.84
N PRO A 185 -2.45 17.89 7.67
CA PRO A 185 -1.40 17.79 6.66
C PRO A 185 -0.61 16.48 6.73
N GLY A 186 -0.24 16.01 7.94
CA GLY A 186 0.57 14.81 8.09
C GLY A 186 -0.13 13.55 7.62
N ALA A 187 -1.43 13.44 7.91
CA ALA A 187 -2.28 12.36 7.43
C ALA A 187 -2.62 12.48 5.94
N THR A 188 -2.85 13.69 5.41
CA THR A 188 -3.09 13.86 3.96
C THR A 188 -1.85 13.60 3.10
N ASN A 189 -0.66 13.82 3.64
CA ASN A 189 0.61 13.46 2.99
C ASN A 189 0.81 11.92 2.86
N MET A 190 0.03 11.12 3.59
CA MET A 190 0.04 9.65 3.49
C MET A 190 -0.85 9.10 2.37
N ILE A 191 -1.67 9.89 1.70
CA ILE A 191 -2.64 9.39 0.70
C ILE A 191 -1.95 8.72 -0.49
N THR A 192 -0.81 9.24 -0.96
CA THR A 192 -0.03 8.62 -2.05
C THR A 192 0.56 7.25 -1.64
N PRO A 193 1.32 7.10 -0.52
CA PRO A 193 1.75 5.80 -0.02
C PRO A 193 0.62 4.81 0.28
N LEU A 194 -0.53 5.29 0.77
CA LEU A 194 -1.71 4.44 0.97
C LEU A 194 -2.23 3.92 -0.39
N GLN A 195 -2.33 4.77 -1.41
CA GLN A 195 -2.76 4.30 -2.73
C GLN A 195 -1.73 3.36 -3.38
N ASP A 196 -0.44 3.60 -3.23
CA ASP A 196 0.64 2.75 -3.74
C ASP A 196 0.58 1.36 -3.10
N ALA A 197 0.61 1.30 -1.77
CA ALA A 197 0.47 0.07 -0.99
C ALA A 197 -0.80 -0.72 -1.30
N LEU A 198 -1.93 -0.07 -1.59
CA LEU A 198 -3.17 -0.76 -1.99
C LEU A 198 -3.08 -1.33 -3.41
N SER A 199 -2.44 -0.58 -4.31
CA SER A 199 -2.29 -0.93 -5.73
C SER A 199 -1.35 -2.12 -5.92
N ASP A 200 -0.27 -2.19 -5.13
CA ASP A 200 0.70 -3.27 -5.13
C ASP A 200 0.34 -4.42 -4.17
N GLY A 201 -0.35 -4.12 -3.07
CA GLY A 201 -0.75 -5.08 -2.04
C GLY A 201 0.34 -5.27 -0.97
N ILE A 202 0.78 -4.16 -0.38
CA ILE A 202 1.85 -4.07 0.63
C ILE A 202 1.20 -3.88 2.01
N PRO A 203 1.51 -4.70 3.02
CA PRO A 203 0.92 -4.54 4.36
C PRO A 203 1.50 -3.32 5.07
N LEU A 204 0.66 -2.30 5.24
CA LEU A 204 1.02 -1.01 5.83
C LEU A 204 -0.01 -0.65 6.91
N VAL A 205 0.44 -0.30 8.12
CA VAL A 205 -0.41 0.13 9.24
C VAL A 205 -0.07 1.57 9.57
N VAL A 206 -0.98 2.48 9.25
CA VAL A 206 -0.82 3.92 9.51
C VAL A 206 -1.65 4.32 10.72
N ILE A 207 -1.01 4.97 11.69
CA ILE A 207 -1.68 5.67 12.79
C ILE A 207 -1.62 7.16 12.50
N SER A 208 -2.78 7.79 12.33
CA SER A 208 -2.88 9.25 12.31
C SER A 208 -3.39 9.75 13.66
N GLY A 209 -2.74 10.78 14.20
CA GLY A 209 -3.35 11.60 15.25
C GLY A 209 -4.53 12.39 14.66
N GLN A 210 -5.52 12.73 15.49
CA GLN A 210 -6.65 13.57 15.11
C GLN A 210 -6.90 14.68 16.14
N ALA A 211 -7.59 15.75 15.74
CA ALA A 211 -8.12 16.75 16.66
C ALA A 211 -8.94 16.10 17.80
N PRO A 212 -9.01 16.71 19.00
CA PRO A 212 -9.80 16.17 20.11
C PRO A 212 -11.26 15.91 19.73
N THR A 213 -11.88 14.85 20.26
CA THR A 213 -13.27 14.46 19.90
C THR A 213 -14.31 15.56 20.09
N THR A 214 -14.04 16.52 20.97
CA THR A 214 -14.90 17.69 21.24
C THR A 214 -14.92 18.76 20.16
N VAL A 215 -13.98 18.72 19.21
CA VAL A 215 -13.85 19.69 18.10
C VAL A 215 -13.79 19.04 16.72
N VAL A 216 -13.93 17.71 16.63
CA VAL A 216 -14.13 17.02 15.34
C VAL A 216 -15.50 17.40 14.76
N GLY A 217 -15.52 17.82 13.49
CA GLY A 217 -16.67 18.35 12.78
C GLY A 217 -16.84 19.87 12.92
N THR A 218 -15.84 20.61 13.41
CA THR A 218 -15.95 22.07 13.64
C THR A 218 -14.92 22.90 12.86
N ASP A 219 -14.33 22.35 11.79
CA ASP A 219 -13.25 22.97 11.00
C ASP A 219 -12.07 23.43 11.89
N SER A 220 -11.69 22.59 12.85
CA SER A 220 -10.68 22.90 13.86
C SER A 220 -9.25 22.88 13.31
N PHE A 221 -8.30 23.43 14.07
CA PHE A 221 -6.91 23.57 13.62
C PHE A 221 -6.28 22.20 13.30
N GLN A 222 -5.78 22.05 12.07
CA GLN A 222 -5.23 20.80 11.52
C GLN A 222 -6.22 19.62 11.55
N GLU A 223 -7.51 19.89 11.47
CA GLU A 223 -8.53 18.88 11.20
C GLU A 223 -8.55 18.50 9.71
N ALA A 224 -8.81 17.23 9.43
CA ALA A 224 -9.24 16.74 8.13
C ALA A 224 -10.07 15.46 8.33
N ASP A 225 -11.03 15.20 7.44
CA ASP A 225 -11.72 13.91 7.38
C ASP A 225 -10.80 12.83 6.77
N VAL A 226 -9.76 12.45 7.52
CA VAL A 226 -8.77 11.46 7.11
C VAL A 226 -9.44 10.12 6.81
N VAL A 227 -10.51 9.77 7.54
CA VAL A 227 -11.28 8.54 7.31
C VAL A 227 -12.02 8.60 5.97
N GLY A 228 -12.68 9.71 5.63
CA GLY A 228 -13.28 9.90 4.31
C GLY A 228 -12.26 9.90 3.17
N ILE A 229 -11.16 10.66 3.31
CA ILE A 229 -10.12 10.83 2.29
C ILE A 229 -9.36 9.51 2.04
N SER A 230 -9.05 8.74 3.09
CA SER A 230 -8.28 7.49 2.96
C SER A 230 -9.14 6.25 2.64
N LYS A 231 -10.47 6.35 2.67
CA LYS A 231 -11.40 5.23 2.40
C LYS A 231 -11.18 4.54 1.04
N PRO A 232 -10.95 5.23 -0.10
CA PRO A 232 -10.71 4.56 -1.37
C PRO A 232 -9.29 3.98 -1.51
N CYS A 233 -8.32 4.45 -0.71
CA CYS A 233 -6.91 4.01 -0.76
C CYS A 233 -6.49 3.14 0.44
N THR A 234 -7.43 2.61 1.22
CA THR A 234 -7.18 1.64 2.29
C THR A 234 -8.02 0.37 2.12
N LYS A 235 -7.53 -0.77 2.62
CA LYS A 235 -8.35 -1.97 2.79
C LYS A 235 -9.44 -1.77 3.85
N TRP A 236 -9.11 -0.98 4.87
CA TRP A 236 -9.98 -0.64 5.99
C TRP A 236 -9.41 0.56 6.72
N ASN A 237 -10.29 1.42 7.23
CA ASN A 237 -9.91 2.50 8.13
C ASN A 237 -10.96 2.71 9.23
N TYR A 238 -10.55 3.36 10.32
CA TYR A 238 -11.41 3.59 11.48
C TYR A 238 -10.93 4.74 12.37
N MET A 239 -11.85 5.61 12.81
CA MET A 239 -11.58 6.58 13.87
C MET A 239 -11.95 6.00 15.24
N VAL A 240 -10.96 5.91 16.13
CA VAL A 240 -11.12 5.48 17.52
C VAL A 240 -11.96 6.49 18.30
N LYS A 241 -12.86 5.97 19.15
CA LYS A 241 -13.83 6.78 19.92
C LYS A 241 -13.63 6.74 21.42
N ASN A 242 -12.76 5.86 21.92
CA ASN A 242 -12.38 5.76 23.33
C ASN A 242 -11.08 4.94 23.48
N VAL A 243 -10.34 5.16 24.57
CA VAL A 243 -9.10 4.43 24.88
C VAL A 243 -9.27 2.91 24.99
N ALA A 244 -10.44 2.45 25.46
CA ALA A 244 -10.69 1.03 25.69
C ALA A 244 -10.78 0.19 24.40
N GLU A 245 -11.03 0.79 23.22
CA GLU A 245 -11.00 0.05 21.96
C GLU A 245 -9.64 0.05 21.24
N ILE A 246 -8.67 0.88 21.64
CA ILE A 246 -7.34 0.98 20.99
C ILE A 246 -6.70 -0.40 20.78
N PRO A 247 -6.59 -1.29 21.79
CA PRO A 247 -5.90 -2.59 21.61
C PRO A 247 -6.57 -3.47 20.55
N ARG A 248 -7.90 -3.49 20.55
CA ARG A 248 -8.68 -4.25 19.59
C ARG A 248 -8.56 -3.66 18.19
N ARG A 249 -8.59 -2.34 18.05
CA ARG A 249 -8.44 -1.68 16.73
C ARG A 249 -7.06 -1.87 16.14
N ILE A 250 -5.99 -1.87 16.95
CA ILE A 250 -4.64 -2.21 16.49
C ILE A 250 -4.60 -3.67 16.04
N ASN A 251 -5.12 -4.62 16.83
CA ASN A 251 -5.15 -6.02 16.43
C ASN A 251 -5.97 -6.25 15.14
N GLU A 252 -7.11 -5.57 14.99
CA GLU A 252 -7.92 -5.61 13.77
C GLU A 252 -7.17 -5.02 12.57
N ALA A 253 -6.46 -3.91 12.75
CA ALA A 253 -5.64 -3.30 11.70
C ALA A 253 -4.51 -4.23 11.23
N PHE A 254 -3.74 -4.81 12.15
CA PHE A 254 -2.68 -5.76 11.80
C PHE A 254 -3.25 -7.02 11.13
N GLU A 255 -4.36 -7.59 11.63
CA GLU A 255 -5.02 -8.75 11.00
C GLU A 255 -5.52 -8.41 9.58
N ILE A 256 -6.14 -7.24 9.37
CA ILE A 256 -6.60 -6.81 8.04
C ILE A 256 -5.42 -6.52 7.11
N ALA A 257 -4.36 -5.86 7.57
CA ALA A 257 -3.22 -5.49 6.73
C ALA A 257 -2.56 -6.73 6.09
N VAL A 258 -2.44 -7.85 6.83
CA VAL A 258 -1.75 -9.07 6.37
C VAL A 258 -2.67 -10.16 5.78
N SER A 259 -3.99 -10.11 6.03
CA SER A 259 -4.91 -11.18 5.60
C SER A 259 -5.38 -11.06 4.14
N GLY A 260 -5.55 -12.20 3.48
CA GLY A 260 -5.94 -12.25 2.07
C GLY A 260 -4.83 -11.70 1.17
N ARG A 261 -5.19 -10.81 0.23
CA ARG A 261 -4.20 -9.92 -0.41
C ARG A 261 -3.76 -8.88 0.63
N PRO A 262 -2.47 -8.74 0.97
CA PRO A 262 -2.03 -7.72 1.91
C PRO A 262 -2.33 -6.31 1.40
N GLY A 263 -2.31 -5.31 2.29
CA GLY A 263 -2.56 -3.93 1.90
C GLY A 263 -2.62 -2.97 3.09
N PRO A 264 -2.83 -1.68 2.81
CA PRO A 264 -2.78 -0.61 3.80
C PRO A 264 -4.05 -0.50 4.63
N VAL A 265 -3.90 -0.09 5.88
CA VAL A 265 -4.98 0.28 6.80
C VAL A 265 -4.62 1.56 7.55
N LEU A 266 -5.64 2.31 7.96
CA LEU A 266 -5.46 3.55 8.72
C LEU A 266 -6.31 3.55 10.00
N ILE A 267 -5.68 3.82 11.14
CA ILE A 267 -6.36 4.10 12.40
C ILE A 267 -6.19 5.57 12.73
N ASP A 268 -7.30 6.30 12.79
CA ASP A 268 -7.34 7.71 13.16
C ASP A 268 -7.65 7.81 14.67
N ILE A 269 -6.79 8.48 15.44
CA ILE A 269 -6.87 8.48 16.91
C ILE A 269 -6.84 9.91 17.47
N PRO A 270 -7.98 10.45 17.91
CA PRO A 270 -8.07 11.75 18.57
C PRO A 270 -7.10 11.95 19.74
N LYS A 271 -6.56 13.16 19.85
CA LYS A 271 -5.56 13.53 20.87
C LYS A 271 -6.03 13.33 22.31
N ASP A 272 -7.29 13.65 22.59
CA ASP A 272 -7.91 13.43 23.91
C ASP A 272 -8.01 11.94 24.25
N ILE A 273 -8.22 11.08 23.25
CA ILE A 273 -8.21 9.63 23.42
C ILE A 273 -6.80 9.11 23.68
N THR A 274 -5.78 9.54 22.91
CA THR A 274 -4.38 9.11 23.13
C THR A 274 -3.82 9.63 24.46
N ALA A 275 -4.26 10.81 24.93
CA ALA A 275 -3.91 11.34 26.26
C ALA A 275 -4.73 10.73 27.41
N SER A 276 -5.89 10.13 27.15
CA SER A 276 -6.74 9.55 28.20
C SER A 276 -6.16 8.25 28.76
N VAL A 277 -6.39 8.01 30.05
CA VAL A 277 -5.87 6.83 30.79
C VAL A 277 -6.93 5.74 30.86
N LEU A 278 -6.55 4.50 30.53
CA LEU A 278 -7.43 3.34 30.65
C LEU A 278 -7.68 2.98 32.13
N ARG A 279 -8.96 2.90 32.52
CA ARG A 279 -9.38 2.62 33.92
C ARG A 279 -10.05 1.26 34.13
N GLN A 280 -10.26 0.49 33.08
CA GLN A 280 -11.01 -0.77 33.10
C GLN A 280 -10.29 -1.82 32.24
N PRO A 281 -10.37 -3.12 32.58
CA PRO A 281 -9.79 -4.19 31.77
C PRO A 281 -10.57 -4.33 30.45
N VAL A 282 -9.88 -4.72 29.37
CA VAL A 282 -10.43 -4.67 28.01
C VAL A 282 -10.28 -5.98 27.26
N ASN A 283 -11.24 -6.29 26.37
CA ASN A 283 -11.10 -7.41 25.45
C ASN A 283 -10.24 -6.98 24.25
N THR A 284 -9.04 -7.55 24.14
CA THR A 284 -8.08 -7.28 23.07
C THR A 284 -8.31 -8.12 21.81
N ASN A 285 -9.17 -9.15 21.87
CA ASN A 285 -9.43 -10.04 20.73
C ASN A 285 -10.12 -9.29 19.58
N THR A 286 -9.73 -9.61 18.35
CA THR A 286 -10.36 -9.06 17.14
C THR A 286 -11.80 -9.55 17.00
N MET A 287 -12.68 -8.68 16.51
CA MET A 287 -14.08 -9.03 16.20
C MET A 287 -14.28 -9.38 14.71
N ILE A 288 -13.18 -9.53 13.96
CA ILE A 288 -13.21 -9.95 12.56
C ILE A 288 -13.74 -11.39 12.51
N PRO A 289 -14.80 -11.67 11.71
CA PRO A 289 -15.33 -13.03 11.56
C PRO A 289 -14.30 -13.94 10.90
N ASN A 290 -13.50 -14.62 11.72
CA ASN A 290 -12.46 -15.53 11.23
C ASN A 290 -13.12 -16.78 10.65
N LEU A 291 -13.38 -16.75 9.33
CA LEU A 291 -14.10 -17.80 8.59
C LEU A 291 -13.47 -19.20 8.79
N LYS A 292 -12.14 -19.29 8.91
CA LYS A 292 -11.44 -20.55 9.23
C LYS A 292 -11.75 -21.03 10.66
N LYS A 293 -11.72 -20.14 11.65
CA LYS A 293 -12.03 -20.44 13.05
C LYS A 293 -13.51 -20.79 13.24
N MET A 294 -14.42 -20.12 12.51
CA MET A 294 -15.85 -20.45 12.48
C MET A 294 -16.11 -21.82 11.84
N ALA A 295 -15.45 -22.14 10.71
CA ALA A 295 -15.51 -23.46 10.09
C ALA A 295 -15.03 -24.56 11.06
N LEU A 296 -13.86 -24.38 11.69
CA LEU A 296 -13.31 -25.32 12.66
C LEU A 296 -14.17 -25.47 13.93
N GLN A 297 -14.70 -24.37 14.47
CA GLN A 297 -15.61 -24.41 15.63
C GLN A 297 -16.96 -25.06 15.30
N SER A 298 -17.45 -24.94 14.06
CA SER A 298 -18.65 -25.66 13.62
C SER A 298 -18.42 -27.18 13.55
N ALA A 299 -17.23 -27.61 13.12
CA ALA A 299 -16.84 -29.02 13.09
C ALA A 299 -16.53 -29.60 14.49
N ALA A 300 -16.06 -28.78 15.44
CA ALA A 300 -15.79 -29.22 16.81
C ALA A 300 -17.08 -29.42 17.65
N ARG A 301 -18.22 -28.87 17.22
CA ARG A 301 -19.51 -28.93 17.93
C ARG A 301 -20.40 -30.13 17.56
N THR A 302 -20.02 -30.95 16.57
CA THR A 302 -20.84 -32.07 16.08
C THR A 302 -20.68 -33.40 16.84
N SER A 303 -20.03 -33.40 18.00
CA SER A 303 -19.79 -34.59 18.85
C SER A 303 -20.92 -34.88 19.86
N ARG A 304 -22.18 -34.71 19.47
CA ARG A 304 -23.34 -35.24 20.24
C ARG A 304 -24.52 -35.57 19.32
N PRO A 305 -25.18 -36.74 19.45
CA PRO A 305 -26.15 -37.21 18.45
C PRO A 305 -27.59 -36.80 18.78
N ALA A 306 -28.27 -36.16 17.84
CA ALA A 306 -29.67 -36.41 17.46
C ALA A 306 -30.15 -35.40 16.39
N ASN A 307 -31.00 -35.86 15.48
CA ASN A 307 -31.69 -35.13 14.42
C ASN A 307 -31.97 -33.63 14.67
N ILE A 308 -31.31 -32.76 13.89
CA ILE A 308 -31.88 -31.57 13.23
C ILE A 308 -30.96 -31.23 12.04
N SER A 309 -31.57 -30.77 10.94
CA SER A 309 -31.02 -30.49 9.61
C SER A 309 -29.55 -30.02 9.48
N SER A 310 -28.69 -30.93 9.00
CA SER A 310 -27.62 -30.73 7.99
C SER A 310 -26.52 -29.65 8.18
N PRO A 311 -25.33 -30.03 8.69
CA PRO A 311 -24.13 -29.19 8.62
C PRO A 311 -23.39 -29.35 7.27
N ARG A 312 -23.79 -28.62 6.22
CA ARG A 312 -23.20 -28.76 4.86
C ARG A 312 -22.13 -27.73 4.45
N ASN A 313 -21.97 -26.61 5.17
CA ASN A 313 -21.35 -25.41 4.56
C ASN A 313 -19.83 -25.22 4.81
N ALA A 314 -19.24 -25.87 5.82
CA ALA A 314 -17.80 -25.75 6.11
C ALA A 314 -16.98 -26.86 5.43
N ALA A 315 -17.48 -28.09 5.43
CA ALA A 315 -16.86 -29.21 4.73
C ALA A 315 -16.87 -29.02 3.20
N SER A 316 -17.90 -28.37 2.66
CA SER A 316 -18.04 -28.15 1.21
C SER A 316 -16.92 -27.28 0.63
N HIS A 317 -16.49 -26.20 1.30
CA HIS A 317 -15.49 -25.30 0.73
C HIS A 317 -14.11 -25.96 0.57
N SER A 318 -13.67 -26.73 1.58
CA SER A 318 -12.41 -27.49 1.49
C SER A 318 -12.49 -28.58 0.40
N GLN A 319 -13.62 -29.28 0.30
CA GLN A 319 -13.86 -30.28 -0.74
C GLN A 319 -13.89 -29.65 -2.15
N GLN A 320 -14.55 -28.50 -2.31
CA GLN A 320 -14.58 -27.73 -3.57
C GLN A 320 -13.19 -27.26 -3.98
N LEU A 321 -12.38 -26.76 -3.04
CA LEU A 321 -11.01 -26.34 -3.28
C LEU A 321 -10.14 -27.53 -3.73
N MET A 322 -10.19 -28.65 -3.02
CA MET A 322 -9.45 -29.85 -3.41
C MET A 322 -9.90 -30.39 -4.78
N ALA A 323 -11.19 -30.38 -5.07
CA ALA A 323 -11.71 -30.76 -6.39
C ALA A 323 -11.27 -29.80 -7.49
N ALA A 324 -11.15 -28.49 -7.21
CA ALA A 324 -10.61 -27.52 -8.16
C ALA A 324 -9.11 -27.72 -8.41
N ILE A 325 -8.32 -27.96 -7.35
CA ILE A 325 -6.90 -28.30 -7.44
C ILE A 325 -6.70 -29.56 -8.30
N GLN A 326 -7.50 -30.60 -8.09
CA GLN A 326 -7.43 -31.83 -8.90
C GLN A 326 -7.71 -31.53 -10.39
N ARG A 327 -8.79 -30.80 -10.70
CA ARG A 327 -9.10 -30.42 -12.10
C ARG A 327 -7.98 -29.60 -12.74
N SER A 328 -7.37 -28.67 -12.00
CA SER A 328 -6.22 -27.90 -12.50
C SER A 328 -5.01 -28.79 -12.77
N ALA A 329 -4.71 -29.75 -11.88
CA ALA A 329 -3.63 -30.72 -12.11
C ALA A 329 -3.91 -31.60 -13.35
N ASP A 330 -5.14 -32.08 -13.52
CA ASP A 330 -5.54 -32.87 -14.68
C ASP A 330 -5.39 -32.08 -16.00
N LEU A 331 -5.75 -30.80 -16.01
CA LEU A 331 -5.54 -29.88 -17.15
C LEU A 331 -4.05 -29.66 -17.46
N ILE A 332 -3.23 -29.45 -16.43
CA ILE A 332 -1.77 -29.29 -16.58
C ILE A 332 -1.13 -30.56 -17.14
N ASN A 333 -1.57 -31.74 -16.69
CA ASN A 333 -1.04 -33.03 -17.15
C ASN A 333 -1.34 -33.34 -18.63
N ILE A 334 -2.41 -32.78 -19.21
CA ILE A 334 -2.75 -32.99 -20.62
C ILE A 334 -2.17 -31.93 -21.56
N ALA A 335 -1.81 -30.76 -21.04
CA ALA A 335 -1.25 -29.64 -21.80
C ALA A 335 0.00 -30.05 -22.61
N LYS A 336 0.19 -29.41 -23.77
CA LYS A 336 1.33 -29.62 -24.67
C LYS A 336 2.25 -28.40 -24.73
N ARG A 337 1.73 -27.22 -24.38
CA ARG A 337 2.44 -25.95 -24.34
C ARG A 337 2.06 -25.16 -23.07
N PRO A 338 2.18 -25.74 -21.86
CA PRO A 338 1.90 -25.01 -20.64
C PRO A 338 2.91 -23.88 -20.40
N ILE A 339 2.49 -22.83 -19.70
CA ILE A 339 3.36 -21.76 -19.21
C ILE A 339 2.93 -21.37 -17.79
N ILE A 340 3.89 -21.12 -16.90
CA ILE A 340 3.61 -20.53 -15.59
C ILE A 340 3.74 -19.00 -15.69
N TYR A 341 2.71 -18.29 -15.26
CA TYR A 341 2.71 -16.84 -15.10
C TYR A 341 2.72 -16.50 -13.61
N ALA A 342 3.88 -16.15 -13.07
CA ALA A 342 4.10 -15.87 -11.65
C ALA A 342 4.03 -14.36 -11.33
N GLY A 343 3.44 -14.02 -10.19
CA GLY A 343 3.39 -12.64 -9.67
C GLY A 343 3.71 -12.56 -8.18
N ASN A 344 3.59 -11.35 -7.62
CA ASN A 344 3.94 -11.03 -6.22
C ASN A 344 3.30 -11.97 -5.18
N GLY A 345 2.15 -12.58 -5.47
CA GLY A 345 1.53 -13.56 -4.57
C GLY A 345 2.39 -14.80 -4.31
N VAL A 346 3.34 -15.15 -5.18
CA VAL A 346 4.34 -16.20 -4.91
C VAL A 346 5.27 -15.77 -3.77
N LEU A 347 5.69 -14.51 -3.73
CA LEU A 347 6.57 -13.94 -2.69
C LEU A 347 5.86 -13.73 -1.34
N SER A 348 4.54 -13.97 -1.25
CA SER A 348 3.76 -13.82 0.00
C SER A 348 4.04 -14.89 1.08
N LYS A 349 4.85 -15.91 0.73
CA LYS A 349 5.32 -16.99 1.61
C LYS A 349 6.79 -17.29 1.34
N PRO A 350 7.63 -17.53 2.37
CA PRO A 350 9.03 -17.90 2.19
C PRO A 350 9.25 -19.12 1.29
N GLU A 351 8.31 -20.07 1.32
CA GLU A 351 8.37 -21.32 0.56
C GLU A 351 7.90 -21.16 -0.90
N GLY A 352 7.32 -20.01 -1.26
CA GLY A 352 6.63 -19.82 -2.55
C GLY A 352 7.55 -20.01 -3.77
N SER A 353 8.74 -19.41 -3.75
CA SER A 353 9.75 -19.57 -4.81
C SER A 353 10.24 -21.02 -4.94
N THR A 354 10.37 -21.73 -3.80
CA THR A 354 10.76 -23.14 -3.77
C THR A 354 9.70 -24.05 -4.40
N LEU A 355 8.42 -23.83 -4.06
CA LEU A 355 7.28 -24.59 -4.61
C LEU A 355 7.05 -24.27 -6.09
N LEU A 356 7.26 -23.01 -6.51
CA LEU A 356 7.25 -22.61 -7.92
C LEU A 356 8.33 -23.37 -8.70
N ARG A 357 9.55 -23.45 -8.18
CA ARG A 357 10.64 -24.21 -8.81
C ARG A 357 10.31 -25.70 -8.87
N GLU A 358 9.83 -26.31 -7.78
CA GLU A 358 9.43 -27.73 -7.77
C GLU A 358 8.38 -28.04 -8.84
N LEU A 359 7.36 -27.19 -9.01
CA LEU A 359 6.35 -27.34 -10.05
C LEU A 359 6.95 -27.24 -11.46
N ALA A 360 7.79 -26.22 -11.71
CA ALA A 360 8.44 -25.99 -13.00
C ALA A 360 9.41 -27.13 -13.38
N GLU A 361 10.17 -27.67 -12.43
CA GLU A 361 11.06 -28.81 -12.61
C GLU A 361 10.28 -30.11 -12.84
N LYS A 362 9.26 -30.39 -12.03
CA LYS A 362 8.50 -31.65 -12.09
C LYS A 362 7.73 -31.83 -13.38
N ALA A 363 7.15 -30.75 -13.91
CA ALA A 363 6.34 -30.78 -15.13
C ALA A 363 7.06 -30.17 -16.36
N GLN A 364 8.33 -29.76 -16.21
CA GLN A 364 9.15 -29.15 -17.28
C GLN A 364 8.45 -27.95 -17.95
N ILE A 365 7.90 -27.05 -17.13
CA ILE A 365 7.10 -25.91 -17.60
C ILE A 365 7.94 -24.63 -17.57
N PRO A 366 8.00 -23.83 -18.66
CA PRO A 366 8.66 -22.53 -18.64
C PRO A 366 7.91 -21.50 -17.78
N VAL A 367 8.67 -20.59 -17.16
CA VAL A 367 8.17 -19.62 -16.18
C VAL A 367 8.42 -18.20 -16.66
N THR A 368 7.36 -17.39 -16.68
CA THR A 368 7.45 -15.94 -16.87
C THR A 368 6.89 -15.20 -15.65
N THR A 369 7.45 -14.02 -15.37
CA THR A 369 7.14 -13.22 -14.18
C THR A 369 6.48 -11.89 -14.54
N SER A 370 5.61 -11.37 -13.68
CA SER A 370 5.27 -9.94 -13.70
C SER A 370 6.41 -9.10 -13.11
N LEU A 371 6.38 -7.78 -13.31
CA LEU A 371 7.32 -6.85 -12.68
C LEU A 371 7.45 -7.05 -11.15
N HIS A 372 6.33 -7.29 -10.46
CA HIS A 372 6.31 -7.54 -9.01
C HIS A 372 6.53 -9.03 -8.64
N GLY A 373 6.70 -9.91 -9.64
CA GLY A 373 7.13 -11.30 -9.47
C GLY A 373 8.62 -11.51 -9.70
N LEU A 374 9.38 -10.49 -10.13
CA LEU A 374 10.83 -10.58 -10.30
C LEU A 374 11.51 -11.08 -9.01
N GLY A 375 12.41 -12.06 -9.16
CA GLY A 375 13.06 -12.75 -8.05
C GLY A 375 12.28 -13.91 -7.43
N CYS A 376 11.05 -14.21 -7.87
CA CYS A 376 10.34 -15.43 -7.42
C CYS A 376 10.81 -16.72 -8.12
N PHE A 377 11.53 -16.58 -9.24
CA PHE A 377 12.13 -17.67 -10.01
C PHE A 377 13.56 -17.27 -10.41
N ASP A 378 14.46 -18.23 -10.58
CA ASP A 378 15.85 -17.96 -10.98
C ASP A 378 15.90 -17.64 -12.48
N GLU A 379 16.33 -16.43 -12.82
CA GLU A 379 16.40 -15.99 -14.22
C GLU A 379 17.57 -16.61 -14.99
N HIS A 380 18.49 -17.31 -14.31
CA HIS A 380 19.55 -18.11 -14.94
C HIS A 380 19.11 -19.54 -15.29
N ASP A 381 17.94 -20.01 -14.86
CA ASP A 381 17.38 -21.30 -15.27
C ASP A 381 16.93 -21.25 -16.73
N GLU A 382 17.24 -22.28 -17.53
CA GLU A 382 16.85 -22.39 -18.95
C GLU A 382 15.33 -22.33 -19.20
N LYS A 383 14.51 -22.60 -18.17
CA LYS A 383 13.05 -22.48 -18.18
C LYS A 383 12.57 -21.03 -17.93
N SER A 384 13.46 -20.10 -17.59
CA SER A 384 13.13 -18.68 -17.42
C SER A 384 12.81 -18.03 -18.75
N LEU A 385 11.62 -17.45 -18.83
CA LEU A 385 11.22 -16.55 -19.90
C LEU A 385 11.38 -15.07 -19.50
N HIS A 386 11.93 -14.77 -18.31
CA HIS A 386 11.99 -13.42 -17.73
C HIS A 386 10.60 -12.73 -17.65
N MET A 387 10.60 -11.41 -17.49
CA MET A 387 9.39 -10.59 -17.36
C MET A 387 8.57 -10.53 -18.66
N LEU A 388 7.25 -10.69 -18.58
CA LEU A 388 6.31 -10.40 -19.68
C LEU A 388 5.63 -9.02 -19.57
N GLY A 389 4.93 -8.62 -20.63
CA GLY A 389 4.09 -7.43 -20.70
C GLY A 389 4.59 -6.36 -21.67
N MET A 390 4.09 -5.12 -21.50
CA MET A 390 4.33 -3.97 -22.39
C MET A 390 5.83 -3.70 -22.68
N HIS A 391 6.69 -3.92 -21.69
CA HIS A 391 8.15 -3.82 -21.80
C HIS A 391 8.86 -5.11 -21.39
N GLY A 392 8.14 -6.24 -21.46
CA GLY A 392 8.68 -7.57 -21.20
C GLY A 392 9.49 -8.13 -22.38
N ALA A 393 10.10 -9.27 -22.16
CA ALA A 393 10.80 -10.03 -23.17
C ALA A 393 9.85 -10.47 -24.30
N ALA A 394 10.26 -10.27 -25.55
CA ALA A 394 9.46 -10.63 -26.72
C ALA A 394 9.13 -12.14 -26.74
N TYR A 395 10.06 -13.00 -26.32
CA TYR A 395 9.83 -14.44 -26.22
C TYR A 395 8.86 -14.84 -25.11
N ALA A 396 8.79 -14.11 -23.98
CA ALA A 396 7.76 -14.31 -22.97
C ALA A 396 6.36 -13.98 -23.52
N ASN A 397 6.25 -12.83 -24.19
CA ASN A 397 5.01 -12.36 -24.79
C ASN A 397 4.52 -13.29 -25.92
N LEU A 398 5.42 -13.85 -26.72
CA LEU A 398 5.07 -14.85 -27.74
C LEU A 398 4.71 -16.20 -27.10
N ALA A 399 5.48 -16.67 -26.12
CA ALA A 399 5.23 -17.95 -25.46
C ALA A 399 3.87 -17.98 -24.75
N ILE A 400 3.45 -16.92 -24.07
CA ILE A 400 2.13 -16.86 -23.41
C ILE A 400 0.97 -16.78 -24.41
N GLN A 401 1.17 -16.16 -25.57
CA GLN A 401 0.15 -16.07 -26.63
C GLN A 401 -0.01 -17.40 -27.41
N GLU A 402 1.00 -18.25 -27.43
CA GLU A 402 0.97 -19.57 -28.05
C GLU A 402 0.78 -20.73 -27.05
N ALA A 403 0.59 -20.43 -25.76
CA ALA A 403 0.38 -21.44 -24.72
C ALA A 403 -1.03 -22.05 -24.81
N ASP A 404 -1.14 -23.35 -24.56
CA ASP A 404 -2.45 -24.04 -24.46
C ASP A 404 -2.96 -24.13 -23.01
N CYS A 405 -2.12 -23.83 -22.03
CA CYS A 405 -2.46 -23.75 -20.61
C CYS A 405 -1.64 -22.66 -19.91
N ILE A 406 -2.30 -21.69 -19.27
CA ILE A 406 -1.64 -20.63 -18.49
C ILE A 406 -1.89 -20.88 -16.99
N ILE A 407 -0.81 -21.15 -16.25
CA ILE A 407 -0.84 -21.38 -14.80
C ILE A 407 -0.53 -20.05 -14.10
N ALA A 408 -1.56 -19.25 -13.83
CA ALA A 408 -1.41 -17.95 -13.19
C ALA A 408 -1.28 -18.09 -11.66
N LEU A 409 -0.10 -17.80 -11.11
CA LEU A 409 0.24 -17.95 -9.69
C LEU A 409 0.48 -16.59 -9.05
N GLY A 410 -0.45 -16.14 -8.21
CA GLY A 410 -0.27 -14.91 -7.42
C GLY A 410 -0.23 -13.61 -8.25
N ALA A 411 -0.85 -13.61 -9.42
CA ALA A 411 -0.87 -12.49 -10.36
C ALA A 411 -2.31 -11.98 -10.63
N ARG A 412 -2.45 -10.73 -11.10
CA ARG A 412 -3.74 -10.03 -11.22
C ARG A 412 -4.15 -9.62 -12.64
N PHE A 413 -3.47 -10.13 -13.68
CA PHE A 413 -3.73 -9.80 -15.10
C PHE A 413 -3.87 -8.28 -15.34
N ASP A 414 -2.84 -7.53 -14.95
CA ASP A 414 -2.79 -6.08 -15.09
C ASP A 414 -2.76 -5.63 -16.58
N ASP A 415 -3.26 -4.44 -16.89
CA ASP A 415 -3.37 -3.94 -18.26
C ASP A 415 -2.00 -3.58 -18.90
N ARG A 416 -0.92 -3.51 -18.12
CA ARG A 416 0.47 -3.48 -18.60
C ARG A 416 1.05 -4.87 -18.86
N VAL A 417 0.40 -5.92 -18.37
CA VAL A 417 0.70 -7.33 -18.72
C VAL A 417 -0.11 -7.77 -19.93
N THR A 418 -1.43 -7.55 -19.92
CA THR A 418 -2.33 -8.13 -20.93
C THR A 418 -2.31 -7.41 -22.28
N GLY A 419 -1.93 -6.13 -22.31
CA GLY A 419 -2.15 -5.28 -23.48
C GLY A 419 -3.65 -5.26 -23.86
N ASN A 420 -3.96 -5.55 -25.12
CA ASN A 420 -5.34 -5.66 -25.57
C ASN A 420 -5.98 -6.99 -25.09
N VAL A 421 -6.82 -6.89 -24.05
CA VAL A 421 -7.54 -8.01 -23.43
C VAL A 421 -8.33 -8.85 -24.45
N ALA A 422 -8.93 -8.23 -25.47
CA ALA A 422 -9.71 -8.95 -26.49
C ALA A 422 -8.84 -9.81 -27.43
N SER A 423 -7.52 -9.62 -27.43
CA SER A 423 -6.54 -10.43 -28.17
C SER A 423 -5.77 -11.44 -27.31
N MET A 424 -6.07 -11.49 -26.00
CA MET A 424 -5.44 -12.42 -25.07
C MET A 424 -6.41 -13.57 -24.75
N TRP A 425 -6.06 -14.79 -25.17
CA TRP A 425 -6.91 -15.98 -25.07
C TRP A 425 -6.89 -16.58 -23.67
N ILE A 426 -7.38 -15.85 -22.66
CA ILE A 426 -7.56 -16.41 -21.32
C ILE A 426 -8.77 -17.35 -21.31
N VAL A 427 -8.54 -18.67 -21.29
CA VAL A 427 -9.57 -19.62 -20.86
C VAL A 427 -9.70 -19.54 -19.35
N GLN A 428 -10.49 -18.59 -18.87
CA GLN A 428 -10.74 -18.37 -17.45
C GLN A 428 -11.85 -19.31 -16.97
N TYR A 429 -11.53 -20.27 -16.10
CA TYR A 429 -12.55 -21.09 -15.45
C TYR A 429 -13.33 -20.26 -14.44
N ASN A 430 -14.50 -19.77 -14.85
CA ASN A 430 -15.44 -19.04 -13.99
C ASN A 430 -16.46 -20.01 -13.37
N PRO A 431 -16.45 -20.26 -12.04
CA PRO A 431 -17.38 -21.18 -11.39
C PRO A 431 -18.84 -20.68 -11.29
N HIS A 432 -19.17 -19.52 -11.88
CA HIS A 432 -20.49 -18.87 -11.76
C HIS A 432 -21.22 -18.59 -13.08
N THR A 433 -20.81 -19.17 -14.21
CA THR A 433 -21.52 -19.02 -15.50
C THR A 433 -21.77 -20.36 -16.17
N ASP A 434 -22.69 -21.14 -15.60
CA ASP A 434 -23.38 -22.27 -16.24
C ASP A 434 -24.86 -22.26 -15.80
N SER A 435 -25.55 -21.16 -16.12
CA SER A 435 -26.99 -21.00 -15.89
C SER A 435 -27.62 -19.86 -16.73
N SER A 436 -27.49 -19.92 -18.05
CA SER A 436 -28.35 -19.22 -19.02
C SER A 436 -28.12 -19.76 -20.43
#